data_AF-A0A9D7PSB1-F1
#
_entry.id   AF-A0A9D7PSB1-F1
#
_cell.length_a   1.000
_cell.length_b   1.000
_cell.length_c   1.000
_cell.angle_alpha   90.00
_cell.angle_beta   90.00
_cell.angle_gamma   90.00
#
_symmetry.space_group_name_H-M   'P 1'
#
loop_
_entity.id
_entity.type
_entity.pdbx_description
1 polymer ?
#
loop_
_entity_poly.entity_id
_entity_poly.type
_entity_poly.pdbx_seq_one_letter_code
_entity_poly.pdbx_strand_id
1 'polypeptide(L)'
;MSCAVKILLRSAIIAAYELGRHFASKAFTRESDSDRDDEDEIQPALQLPQGVKNYISPAGHARLKAEFEHLLRVERPHVVEIVSWAASNGDRSENGDYIYGKRRLREIDRRLRFLTKRLDIAEVVDPLSQQNADQVFFGATVTLADEQGAENTYTIVGVDETDLGRGHISWVSPIARALIKAREGDTVRFQSPAGWREVEIVSVDYRSST
;
A
#
# COMPACT_ATOMS: atom_id res chain seq x y z
N MET A 1 -9.92 -18.61 0.31
CA MET A 1 -10.81 -17.97 1.32
C MET A 1 -12.19 -17.72 0.72
N SER A 2 -13.24 -18.26 1.34
CA SER A 2 -14.64 -18.17 0.87
C SER A 2 -15.12 -16.72 0.75
N CYS A 3 -15.94 -16.44 -0.28
CA CYS A 3 -16.54 -15.13 -0.59
C CYS A 3 -17.19 -14.46 0.64
N ALA A 4 -17.74 -15.25 1.56
CA ALA A 4 -18.38 -14.77 2.79
C ALA A 4 -17.41 -14.04 3.75
N VAL A 5 -16.16 -14.49 3.86
CA VAL A 5 -15.15 -13.85 4.74
C VAL A 5 -14.71 -12.49 4.18
N LYS A 6 -14.68 -12.36 2.84
CA LYS A 6 -14.34 -11.10 2.16
C LYS A 6 -15.41 -10.03 2.36
N ILE A 7 -16.70 -10.40 2.35
CA ILE A 7 -17.81 -9.45 2.57
C ILE A 7 -17.82 -8.93 4.01
N LEU A 8 -17.62 -9.82 5.00
CA LEU A 8 -17.60 -9.43 6.41
C LEU A 8 -16.44 -8.50 6.77
N LEU A 9 -15.24 -8.74 6.20
CA LEU A 9 -14.08 -7.86 6.44
C LEU A 9 -14.30 -6.48 5.79
N ARG A 10 -14.88 -6.43 4.59
CA ARG A 10 -15.24 -5.18 3.89
C ARG A 10 -16.21 -4.32 4.70
N SER A 11 -17.30 -4.92 5.19
CA SER A 11 -18.30 -4.20 5.99
C SER A 11 -17.72 -3.70 7.31
N ALA A 12 -16.87 -4.48 7.99
CA ALA A 12 -16.31 -4.09 9.27
C ALA A 12 -15.31 -2.92 9.18
N ILE A 13 -14.47 -2.88 8.14
CA ILE A 13 -13.46 -1.82 7.96
C ILE A 13 -14.12 -0.49 7.56
N ILE A 14 -15.08 -0.54 6.63
CA ILE A 14 -15.84 0.65 6.21
C ILE A 14 -16.68 1.17 7.37
N ALA A 15 -17.38 0.29 8.10
CA ALA A 15 -18.17 0.68 9.26
C ALA A 15 -17.30 1.24 10.40
N ALA A 16 -16.12 0.69 10.66
CA ALA A 16 -15.20 1.22 11.68
C ALA A 16 -14.70 2.62 11.31
N TYR A 17 -14.40 2.87 10.03
CA TYR A 17 -14.04 4.20 9.54
C TYR A 17 -15.22 5.20 9.61
N GLU A 18 -16.43 4.77 9.25
CA GLU A 18 -17.64 5.61 9.31
C GLU A 18 -18.07 5.94 10.75
N LEU A 19 -18.02 4.97 11.66
CA LEU A 19 -18.26 5.17 13.09
C LEU A 19 -17.23 6.13 13.71
N GLY A 20 -15.95 6.01 13.33
CA GLY A 20 -14.90 6.94 13.76
C GLY A 20 -15.08 8.37 13.24
N ARG A 21 -15.71 8.53 12.06
CA ARG A 21 -16.06 9.83 11.48
C ARG A 21 -17.19 10.51 12.26
N HIS A 22 -18.21 9.74 12.63
CA HIS A 22 -19.40 10.26 13.32
C HIS A 22 -19.16 10.69 14.78
N PHE A 23 -18.15 10.14 15.45
CA PHE A 23 -17.80 10.55 16.82
C PHE A 23 -17.28 11.99 16.91
N ALA A 24 -16.74 12.55 15.81
CA ALA A 24 -16.22 13.91 15.75
C ALA A 24 -17.29 14.97 15.42
N SER A 25 -18.45 14.60 14.87
CA SER A 25 -19.47 15.56 14.40
C SER A 25 -20.42 16.08 15.48
N LYS A 26 -20.28 15.68 16.75
CA LYS A 26 -21.17 16.13 17.84
C LYS A 26 -20.61 17.24 18.74
N ALA A 27 -19.42 17.78 18.44
CA ALA A 27 -18.74 18.72 19.33
C ALA A 27 -18.19 19.98 18.64
N PHE A 28 -18.81 20.48 17.56
CA PHE A 28 -18.29 21.68 16.89
C PHE A 28 -19.38 22.66 16.48
N THR A 29 -19.44 23.78 17.20
CA THR A 29 -20.20 24.98 16.86
C THR A 29 -19.50 25.70 15.71
N ARG A 30 -20.32 26.22 14.80
CA ARG A 30 -19.98 26.85 13.51
C ARG A 30 -19.10 28.09 13.66
N GLU A 31 -17.88 28.04 13.12
CA GLU A 31 -17.13 29.23 12.68
C GLU A 31 -16.54 28.96 11.28
N SER A 32 -16.44 30.02 10.50
CA SER A 32 -16.42 30.09 9.03
C SER A 32 -15.37 29.22 8.33
N ASP A 33 -15.85 28.12 7.72
CA ASP A 33 -15.15 27.38 6.67
C ASP A 33 -15.00 28.25 5.42
N SER A 34 -13.87 28.95 5.32
CA SER A 34 -13.29 29.31 4.02
C SER A 34 -12.04 28.48 3.77
N ASP A 35 -12.08 27.20 4.12
CA ASP A 35 -11.11 26.23 3.63
C ASP A 35 -11.82 25.53 2.49
N ARG A 36 -11.42 25.88 1.26
CA ARG A 36 -11.85 25.17 0.07
C ARG A 36 -11.69 23.69 0.36
N ASP A 37 -12.71 22.91 0.05
CA ASP A 37 -12.60 21.48 -0.16
C ASP A 37 -11.55 21.29 -1.26
N ASP A 38 -10.28 21.36 -0.90
CA ASP A 38 -9.20 20.76 -1.64
C ASP A 38 -9.54 19.27 -1.53
N GLU A 39 -10.36 18.80 -2.47
CA GLU A 39 -10.49 17.40 -2.86
C GLU A 39 -9.09 16.96 -3.27
N ASP A 40 -8.22 16.78 -2.27
CA ASP A 40 -6.79 16.57 -2.43
C ASP A 40 -6.63 15.33 -3.28
N GLU A 41 -6.31 15.57 -4.55
CA GLU A 41 -6.04 14.57 -5.56
C GLU A 41 -5.20 13.47 -4.91
N ILE A 42 -5.77 12.26 -4.88
CA ILE A 42 -5.01 11.08 -4.56
C ILE A 42 -3.93 11.03 -5.64
N GLN A 43 -2.67 11.27 -5.23
CA GLN A 43 -1.53 11.37 -6.13
C GLN A 43 -1.65 10.31 -7.25
N PRO A 44 -1.70 10.72 -8.53
CA PRO A 44 -1.96 9.81 -9.65
C PRO A 44 -1.02 8.60 -9.70
N ALA A 45 0.21 8.76 -9.20
CA ALA A 45 1.24 7.73 -9.14
C ALA A 45 0.87 6.48 -8.31
N LEU A 46 -0.20 6.55 -7.50
CA LEU A 46 -0.68 5.44 -6.69
C LEU A 46 -1.97 4.80 -7.22
N GLN A 47 -2.55 5.29 -8.31
CA GLN A 47 -3.77 4.71 -8.86
C GLN A 47 -3.44 3.40 -9.59
N LEU A 48 -3.92 2.28 -9.06
CA LEU A 48 -4.02 1.06 -9.87
C LEU A 48 -4.99 1.34 -11.02
N PRO A 49 -4.74 0.85 -12.24
CA PRO A 49 -5.70 0.98 -13.32
C PRO A 49 -7.05 0.38 -12.89
N GLN A 50 -8.16 1.02 -13.27
CA GLN A 50 -9.48 0.54 -12.89
C GLN A 50 -9.68 -0.91 -13.37
N GLY A 51 -10.14 -1.79 -12.47
CA GLY A 51 -10.37 -3.21 -12.75
C GLY A 51 -9.16 -4.14 -12.53
N VAL A 52 -8.01 -3.60 -12.10
CA VAL A 52 -6.82 -4.43 -11.83
C VAL A 52 -6.82 -4.93 -10.39
N LYS A 53 -6.68 -6.26 -10.22
CA LYS A 53 -6.54 -6.93 -8.93
C LYS A 53 -5.26 -6.47 -8.21
N ASN A 54 -5.36 -5.97 -6.98
CA ASN A 54 -4.19 -5.57 -6.20
C ASN A 54 -3.61 -6.78 -5.48
N TYR A 55 -2.71 -7.51 -6.12
CA TYR A 55 -2.02 -8.62 -5.46
C TYR A 55 -1.08 -8.11 -4.37
N ILE A 56 -1.12 -8.77 -3.22
CA ILE A 56 -0.28 -8.45 -2.07
C ILE A 56 0.14 -9.75 -1.37
N SER A 57 1.35 -9.80 -0.82
CA SER A 57 1.75 -10.93 0.03
C SER A 57 1.00 -10.91 1.37
N PRO A 58 0.94 -12.05 2.09
CA PRO A 58 0.39 -12.09 3.45
C PRO A 58 1.10 -11.11 4.41
N ALA A 59 2.43 -11.01 4.30
CA ALA A 59 3.25 -10.12 5.12
C ALA A 59 2.94 -8.64 4.81
N GLY A 60 2.85 -8.27 3.53
CA GLY A 60 2.49 -6.92 3.12
C GLY A 60 1.09 -6.52 3.58
N HIS A 61 0.12 -7.43 3.45
CA HIS A 61 -1.24 -7.19 3.92
C HIS A 61 -1.28 -6.99 5.45
N ALA A 62 -0.56 -7.83 6.20
CA ALA A 62 -0.45 -7.69 7.66
C ALA A 62 0.16 -6.33 8.04
N ARG A 63 1.20 -5.87 7.33
CA ARG A 63 1.83 -4.56 7.55
C ARG A 63 0.86 -3.41 7.32
N LEU A 64 0.15 -3.40 6.19
CA LEU A 64 -0.85 -2.35 5.90
C LEU A 64 -1.98 -2.34 6.92
N LYS A 65 -2.44 -3.53 7.35
CA LYS A 65 -3.48 -3.65 8.38
C LYS A 65 -2.98 -3.16 9.75
N ALA A 66 -1.75 -3.50 10.13
CA ALA A 66 -1.16 -3.05 11.39
C ALA A 66 -1.02 -1.52 11.42
N GLU A 67 -0.56 -0.92 10.32
CA GLU A 67 -0.49 0.53 10.18
C GLU A 67 -1.87 1.18 10.29
N PHE A 68 -2.88 0.65 9.57
CA PHE A 68 -4.25 1.14 9.63
C PHE A 68 -4.80 1.12 11.06
N GLU A 69 -4.61 0.01 11.76
CA GLU A 69 -5.11 -0.15 13.12
C GLU A 69 -4.40 0.75 14.13
N HIS A 70 -3.09 0.96 13.96
CA HIS A 70 -2.33 1.91 14.77
C HIS A 70 -2.84 3.34 14.59
N LEU A 71 -2.98 3.77 13.33
CA LEU A 71 -3.48 5.11 13.00
C LEU A 71 -4.88 5.33 13.55
N LEU A 72 -5.78 4.34 13.41
CA LEU A 72 -7.18 4.47 13.81
C LEU A 72 -7.37 4.43 15.33
N ARG A 73 -6.70 3.50 16.02
CA ARG A 73 -6.98 3.21 17.44
C ARG A 73 -6.02 3.88 18.41
N VAL A 74 -4.83 4.29 17.95
CA VAL A 74 -3.78 4.83 18.83
C VAL A 74 -3.51 6.28 18.47
N GLU A 75 -3.05 6.53 17.24
CA GLU A 75 -2.51 7.85 16.91
C GLU A 75 -3.62 8.90 16.75
N ARG A 76 -4.67 8.60 15.98
CA ARG A 76 -5.77 9.55 15.76
C ARG A 76 -6.44 9.98 17.06
N PRO A 77 -6.85 9.09 17.98
CA PRO A 77 -7.44 9.49 19.26
C PRO A 77 -6.49 10.37 20.09
N HIS A 78 -5.20 10.03 20.13
CA HIS A 78 -4.22 10.81 20.87
C HIS A 78 -4.07 12.24 20.31
N VAL A 79 -4.01 12.41 18.99
CA VAL A 79 -3.92 13.73 18.38
C VAL A 79 -5.23 14.52 18.59
N VAL A 80 -6.39 13.87 18.57
CA VAL A 80 -7.67 14.52 18.90
C VAL A 80 -7.67 15.07 20.33
N GLU A 81 -7.15 14.31 21.29
CA GLU A 81 -7.02 14.76 22.68
C GLU A 81 -6.12 15.99 22.80
N ILE A 82 -4.95 15.98 22.16
CA ILE A 82 -4.02 17.14 22.12
C ILE A 82 -4.71 18.37 21.52
N VAL A 83 -5.37 18.22 20.37
CA VAL A 83 -6.08 19.32 19.71
C VAL A 83 -7.21 19.86 20.59
N SER A 84 -7.97 18.99 21.24
CA SER A 84 -9.06 19.38 22.15
C SER A 84 -8.54 20.13 23.37
N TRP A 85 -7.44 19.68 23.95
CA TRP A 85 -6.78 20.36 25.07
C TRP A 85 -6.23 21.72 24.65
N ALA A 86 -5.50 21.77 23.53
CA ALA A 86 -4.95 23.02 22.98
C ALA A 86 -6.05 24.04 22.66
N ALA A 87 -7.19 23.59 22.12
CA ALA A 87 -8.36 24.43 21.85
C ALA A 87 -9.06 24.97 23.11
N SER A 88 -8.78 24.40 24.28
CA SER A 88 -9.32 24.80 25.57
C SER A 88 -8.45 25.85 26.29
N ASN A 89 -7.19 26.05 25.85
CA ASN A 89 -6.18 26.87 26.53
C ASN A 89 -6.02 28.30 25.98
N GLY A 90 -6.99 28.81 25.21
CA GLY A 90 -7.01 30.22 24.77
C GLY A 90 -6.96 30.40 23.25
N ASP A 91 -6.22 31.41 22.78
CA ASP A 91 -6.18 31.82 21.38
C ASP A 91 -5.60 30.71 20.48
N ARG A 92 -6.45 30.22 19.57
CA ARG A 92 -6.13 29.12 18.66
C ARG A 92 -5.22 29.54 17.52
N SER A 93 -5.16 30.84 17.21
CA SER A 93 -4.43 31.37 16.06
C SER A 93 -2.91 31.39 16.28
N GLU A 94 -2.47 31.43 17.56
CA GLU A 94 -1.05 31.42 17.93
C GLU A 94 -0.59 30.11 18.60
N ASN A 95 -1.53 29.22 18.95
CA ASN A 95 -1.21 27.96 19.60
C ASN A 95 -0.60 26.94 18.63
N GLY A 96 0.72 26.71 18.75
CA GLY A 96 1.46 25.75 17.94
C GLY A 96 0.94 24.31 18.02
N ASP A 97 0.48 23.85 19.19
CA ASP A 97 -0.06 22.49 19.38
C ASP A 97 -1.38 22.32 18.63
N TYR A 98 -2.22 23.36 18.61
CA TYR A 98 -3.47 23.35 17.85
C TYR A 98 -3.21 23.28 16.34
N ILE A 99 -2.33 24.15 15.83
CA ILE A 99 -2.00 24.21 14.39
C ILE A 99 -1.35 22.90 13.94
N TYR A 100 -0.35 22.42 14.68
CA TYR A 100 0.34 21.16 14.38
C TYR A 100 -0.62 19.97 14.46
N GLY A 101 -1.41 19.87 15.53
CA GLY A 101 -2.35 18.79 15.73
C GLY A 101 -3.41 18.72 14.61
N LYS A 102 -3.95 19.85 14.18
CA LYS A 102 -4.89 19.92 13.04
C LYS A 102 -4.24 19.50 11.72
N ARG A 103 -2.98 19.86 11.48
CA ARG A 103 -2.23 19.36 10.30
C ARG A 103 -2.04 17.83 10.39
N ARG A 104 -1.63 17.33 11.56
CA ARG A 104 -1.40 15.90 11.76
C ARG A 104 -2.69 15.07 11.61
N LEU A 105 -3.83 15.56 12.10
CA LEU A 105 -5.12 14.90 11.89
C LEU A 105 -5.45 14.74 10.39
N ARG A 106 -5.18 15.77 9.57
CA ARG A 106 -5.39 15.68 8.11
C ARG A 106 -4.47 14.64 7.46
N GLU A 107 -3.21 14.58 7.88
CA GLU A 107 -2.26 13.57 7.41
C GLU A 107 -2.75 12.15 7.75
N ILE A 108 -3.18 11.93 9.00
CA ILE A 108 -3.69 10.64 9.46
C ILE A 108 -4.96 10.25 8.69
N ASP A 109 -5.94 11.16 8.56
CA ASP A 109 -7.19 10.88 7.85
C ASP A 109 -6.95 10.60 6.36
N ARG A 110 -5.99 11.30 5.72
CA ARG A 110 -5.56 11.01 4.34
C ARG A 110 -4.96 9.62 4.24
N ARG A 111 -4.08 9.25 5.17
CA ARG A 111 -3.42 7.93 5.18
C ARG A 111 -4.42 6.81 5.43
N LEU A 112 -5.36 6.99 6.36
CA LEU A 112 -6.44 6.04 6.62
C LEU A 112 -7.30 5.82 5.37
N ARG A 113 -7.71 6.89 4.67
CA ARG A 113 -8.45 6.76 3.40
C ARG A 113 -7.69 5.96 2.35
N PHE A 114 -6.39 6.21 2.22
CA PHE A 114 -5.53 5.46 1.30
C PHE A 114 -5.48 3.96 1.68
N LEU A 115 -5.21 3.65 2.95
CA LEU A 115 -5.12 2.27 3.44
C LEU A 115 -6.45 1.52 3.31
N THR A 116 -7.58 2.16 3.62
CA THR A 116 -8.92 1.58 3.43
C THR A 116 -9.13 1.15 1.99
N LYS A 117 -8.84 2.04 1.03
CA LYS A 117 -8.99 1.73 -0.41
C LYS A 117 -8.08 0.59 -0.83
N ARG A 118 -6.83 0.56 -0.36
CA ARG A 118 -5.87 -0.51 -0.67
C ARG A 118 -6.28 -1.86 -0.11
N LEU A 119 -6.69 -1.90 1.16
CA LEU A 119 -7.14 -3.11 1.83
C LEU A 119 -8.45 -3.64 1.22
N ASP A 120 -9.34 -2.77 0.75
CA ASP A 120 -10.62 -3.18 0.14
C ASP A 120 -10.45 -3.94 -1.18
N ILE A 121 -9.44 -3.55 -1.98
CA ILE A 121 -9.13 -4.17 -3.28
C ILE A 121 -8.01 -5.21 -3.22
N ALA A 122 -7.43 -5.44 -2.05
CA ALA A 122 -6.30 -6.35 -1.85
C ALA A 122 -6.70 -7.82 -2.09
N GLU A 123 -5.92 -8.50 -2.91
CA GLU A 123 -5.99 -9.94 -3.12
C GLU A 123 -4.73 -10.58 -2.55
N VAL A 124 -4.85 -11.14 -1.35
CA VAL A 124 -3.73 -11.80 -0.68
C VAL A 124 -3.38 -13.10 -1.41
N VAL A 125 -2.15 -13.18 -1.91
CA VAL A 125 -1.60 -14.35 -2.59
C VAL A 125 -0.38 -14.83 -1.82
N ASP A 126 -0.43 -16.07 -1.33
CA ASP A 126 0.68 -16.69 -0.62
C ASP A 126 1.65 -17.34 -1.62
N PRO A 127 2.91 -16.87 -1.73
CA PRO A 127 3.90 -17.44 -2.63
C PRO A 127 4.15 -18.93 -2.37
N LEU A 128 4.08 -19.37 -1.11
CA LEU A 128 4.37 -20.76 -0.72
C LEU A 128 3.25 -21.73 -1.10
N SER A 129 2.07 -21.22 -1.40
CA SER A 129 0.93 -22.04 -1.83
C SER A 129 1.00 -22.43 -3.32
N GLN A 130 2.02 -21.97 -4.04
CA GLN A 130 2.12 -22.16 -5.47
C GLN A 130 2.60 -23.57 -5.85
N GLN A 131 1.84 -24.25 -6.71
CA GLN A 131 2.14 -25.62 -7.13
C GLN A 131 3.12 -25.71 -8.30
N ASN A 132 3.21 -24.65 -9.11
CA ASN A 132 4.12 -24.53 -10.27
C ASN A 132 5.31 -23.63 -9.91
N ALA A 133 6.20 -24.14 -9.06
CA ALA A 133 7.37 -23.40 -8.59
C ALA A 133 8.46 -23.22 -9.67
N ASP A 134 8.32 -23.89 -10.80
CA ASP A 134 9.19 -23.85 -11.98
C ASP A 134 8.92 -22.66 -12.91
N GLN A 135 7.85 -21.90 -12.65
CA GLN A 135 7.38 -20.84 -13.53
C GLN A 135 7.19 -19.54 -12.76
N VAL A 136 7.59 -18.41 -13.36
CA VAL A 136 7.57 -17.12 -12.67
C VAL A 136 6.14 -16.57 -12.55
N PHE A 137 5.68 -16.37 -11.32
CA PHE A 137 4.44 -15.68 -10.98
C PHE A 137 4.64 -14.66 -9.85
N PHE A 138 3.54 -14.06 -9.37
CA PHE A 138 3.55 -13.25 -8.16
C PHE A 138 4.18 -14.01 -6.98
N GLY A 139 5.05 -13.33 -6.24
CA GLY A 139 5.77 -13.92 -5.11
C GLY A 139 7.06 -14.67 -5.48
N ALA A 140 7.35 -14.83 -6.77
CA ALA A 140 8.60 -15.46 -7.20
C ALA A 140 9.79 -14.54 -6.95
N THR A 141 10.87 -15.12 -6.43
CA THR A 141 12.21 -14.56 -6.40
C THR A 141 12.99 -15.11 -7.58
N VAL A 142 13.41 -14.23 -8.49
CA VAL A 142 14.10 -14.58 -9.73
C VAL A 142 15.50 -14.01 -9.73
N THR A 143 16.48 -14.81 -10.14
CA THR A 143 17.84 -14.33 -10.42
C THR A 143 17.98 -14.15 -11.92
N LEU A 144 18.41 -12.96 -12.34
CA LEU A 144 18.53 -12.56 -13.73
C LEU A 144 19.99 -12.25 -14.06
N ALA A 145 20.51 -12.82 -15.14
CA ALA A 145 21.80 -12.45 -15.69
C ALA A 145 21.61 -11.49 -16.88
N ASP A 146 22.43 -10.45 -16.95
CA ASP A 146 22.50 -9.60 -18.15
C ASP A 146 23.54 -10.12 -19.16
N GLU A 147 23.65 -9.44 -20.31
CA GLU A 147 24.61 -9.79 -21.39
C GLU A 147 26.08 -9.81 -20.93
N GLN A 148 26.40 -9.15 -19.82
CA GLN A 148 27.76 -9.09 -19.27
C GLN A 148 27.99 -10.19 -18.21
N GLY A 149 26.98 -11.03 -17.95
CA GLY A 149 26.99 -12.05 -16.91
C GLY A 149 26.77 -11.49 -15.50
N ALA A 150 26.32 -10.24 -15.36
CA ALA A 150 26.03 -9.67 -14.05
C ALA A 150 24.67 -10.15 -13.54
N GLU A 151 24.68 -10.87 -12.41
CA GLU A 151 23.48 -11.40 -11.80
C GLU A 151 22.81 -10.39 -10.86
N ASN A 152 21.49 -10.26 -10.98
CA ASN A 152 20.66 -9.47 -10.08
C ASN A 152 19.43 -10.27 -9.65
N THR A 153 19.16 -10.31 -8.34
CA THR A 153 18.01 -11.02 -7.80
C THR A 153 16.86 -10.06 -7.49
N TYR A 154 15.66 -10.41 -7.95
CA TYR A 154 14.45 -9.63 -7.75
C TYR A 154 13.30 -10.48 -7.22
N THR A 155 12.44 -9.92 -6.38
CA THR A 155 11.20 -10.56 -5.94
C THR A 155 10.00 -9.80 -6.47
N ILE A 156 9.08 -10.51 -7.13
CA ILE A 156 7.87 -9.92 -7.70
C ILE A 156 6.82 -9.79 -6.61
N VAL A 157 6.49 -8.55 -6.24
CA VAL A 157 5.57 -8.23 -5.14
C VAL A 157 4.47 -7.26 -5.56
N GLY A 158 3.57 -6.94 -4.62
CA GLY A 158 2.52 -5.95 -4.81
C GLY A 158 3.07 -4.54 -5.01
N VAL A 159 2.25 -3.65 -5.58
CA VAL A 159 2.60 -2.23 -5.73
C VAL A 159 2.89 -1.59 -4.37
N ASP A 160 2.14 -2.00 -3.33
CA ASP A 160 2.27 -1.50 -1.97
C ASP A 160 3.48 -2.08 -1.19
N GLU A 161 4.25 -2.98 -1.81
CA GLU A 161 5.37 -3.72 -1.21
C GLU A 161 6.71 -3.49 -1.93
N THR A 162 6.71 -2.69 -2.99
CA THR A 162 7.86 -2.45 -3.85
C THR A 162 8.96 -1.69 -3.11
N ASP A 163 10.20 -2.17 -3.24
CA ASP A 163 11.41 -1.62 -2.63
C ASP A 163 12.63 -2.06 -3.45
N LEU A 164 13.12 -1.16 -4.32
CA LEU A 164 14.26 -1.46 -5.19
C LEU A 164 15.54 -1.74 -4.41
N GLY A 165 15.71 -1.16 -3.21
CA GLY A 165 16.87 -1.40 -2.36
C GLY A 165 16.93 -2.82 -1.82
N ARG A 166 15.77 -3.48 -1.71
CA ARG A 166 15.64 -4.91 -1.31
C ARG A 166 15.41 -5.84 -2.50
N GLY A 167 15.51 -5.34 -3.74
CA GLY A 167 15.20 -6.12 -4.93
C GLY A 167 13.71 -6.44 -5.10
N HIS A 168 12.82 -5.77 -4.38
CA HIS A 168 11.37 -5.97 -4.52
C HIS A 168 10.83 -5.13 -5.67
N ILE A 169 10.33 -5.79 -6.71
CA ILE A 169 9.78 -5.15 -7.91
C ILE A 169 8.27 -5.35 -7.99
N SER A 170 7.58 -4.30 -8.45
CA SER A 170 6.15 -4.36 -8.65
C SER A 170 5.79 -5.33 -9.79
N TRP A 171 4.77 -6.16 -9.58
CA TRP A 171 4.23 -7.05 -10.61
C TRP A 171 3.72 -6.32 -11.87
N VAL A 172 3.40 -5.04 -11.79
CA VAL A 172 3.01 -4.23 -12.96
C VAL A 172 4.19 -3.62 -13.72
N SER A 173 5.42 -3.77 -13.21
CA SER A 173 6.62 -3.24 -13.86
C SER A 173 6.90 -3.93 -15.22
N PRO A 174 7.55 -3.24 -16.19
CA PRO A 174 7.86 -3.84 -17.49
C PRO A 174 8.68 -5.13 -17.39
N ILE A 175 9.66 -5.15 -16.48
CA ILE A 175 10.51 -6.33 -16.24
C ILE A 175 9.69 -7.49 -15.64
N ALA A 176 8.89 -7.25 -14.59
CA ALA A 176 8.06 -8.30 -14.00
C ALA A 176 7.08 -8.86 -15.03
N ARG A 177 6.43 -7.99 -15.83
CA ARG A 177 5.49 -8.40 -16.89
C ARG A 177 6.14 -9.27 -17.96
N ALA A 178 7.40 -9.02 -18.31
CA ALA A 178 8.15 -9.84 -19.27
C ALA A 178 8.51 -11.21 -18.68
N LEU A 179 8.71 -11.29 -17.37
CA LEU A 179 9.07 -12.52 -16.66
C LEU A 179 7.86 -13.43 -16.39
N ILE A 180 6.64 -12.89 -16.25
CA ILE A 180 5.45 -13.71 -15.95
C ILE A 180 5.32 -14.88 -16.95
N LYS A 181 5.18 -16.10 -16.40
CA LYS A 181 5.11 -17.39 -17.12
C LYS A 181 6.41 -17.89 -17.75
N ALA A 182 7.51 -17.13 -17.69
CA ALA A 182 8.82 -17.62 -18.08
C ALA A 182 9.36 -18.62 -17.05
N ARG A 183 10.38 -19.37 -17.43
CA ARG A 183 11.01 -20.45 -16.66
C ARG A 183 12.51 -20.21 -16.55
N GLU A 184 13.15 -20.95 -15.66
CA GLU A 184 14.61 -21.02 -15.61
C GLU A 184 15.19 -21.42 -16.99
N GLY A 185 16.23 -20.70 -17.43
CA GLY A 185 16.86 -20.82 -18.74
C GLY A 185 16.18 -20.02 -19.86
N ASP A 186 15.03 -19.40 -19.62
CA ASP A 186 14.40 -18.54 -20.63
C ASP A 186 15.10 -17.17 -20.71
N THR A 187 15.21 -16.64 -21.92
CA THR A 187 15.65 -15.27 -22.18
C THR A 187 14.45 -14.37 -22.45
N VAL A 188 14.35 -13.25 -21.73
CA VAL A 188 13.25 -12.29 -21.89
C VAL A 188 13.77 -10.90 -22.26
N ARG A 189 12.98 -10.19 -23.06
CA ARG A 189 13.27 -8.81 -23.46
C ARG A 189 12.23 -7.87 -22.87
N PHE A 190 12.69 -6.75 -22.32
CA PHE A 190 11.82 -5.73 -21.75
C PHE A 190 12.34 -4.33 -22.03
N GLN A 191 11.43 -3.36 -21.95
CA GLN A 191 11.77 -1.95 -22.09
C GLN A 191 12.15 -1.38 -20.72
N SER A 192 13.41 -0.98 -20.58
CA SER A 192 13.90 -0.21 -19.44
C SER A 192 13.90 1.30 -19.78
N PRO A 193 14.05 2.19 -18.78
CA PRO A 193 14.25 3.62 -19.04
C PRO A 193 15.47 3.92 -19.92
N ALA A 194 16.48 3.04 -19.93
CA ALA A 194 17.69 3.15 -20.76
C ALA A 194 17.53 2.54 -22.18
N GLY A 195 16.35 2.00 -22.50
CA GLY A 195 16.07 1.31 -23.76
C GLY A 195 15.77 -0.17 -23.57
N TRP A 196 15.73 -0.91 -24.67
CA TRP A 196 15.51 -2.36 -24.66
C TRP A 196 16.67 -3.07 -23.97
N ARG A 197 16.35 -3.98 -23.05
CA ARG A 197 17.32 -4.88 -22.41
C ARG A 197 16.85 -6.32 -22.57
N GLU A 198 17.83 -7.20 -22.62
CA GLU A 198 17.67 -8.65 -22.63
C GLU A 198 18.30 -9.21 -21.36
N VAL A 199 17.62 -10.16 -20.73
CA VAL A 199 18.10 -10.85 -19.53
C VAL A 199 17.73 -12.33 -19.60
N GLU A 200 18.60 -13.17 -19.05
CA GLU A 200 18.37 -14.60 -18.88
C GLU A 200 17.92 -14.91 -17.45
N ILE A 201 16.97 -15.83 -17.30
CA ILE A 201 16.48 -16.28 -16.00
C ILE A 201 17.39 -17.41 -15.50
N VAL A 202 18.23 -17.11 -14.52
CA VAL A 202 19.20 -18.07 -13.94
C VAL A 202 18.53 -18.99 -12.93
N SER A 203 17.60 -18.48 -12.13
CA SER A 203 16.87 -19.30 -11.15
C SER A 203 15.51 -18.71 -10.81
N VAL A 204 14.58 -19.58 -10.42
CA VAL A 204 13.26 -19.21 -9.90
C VAL A 204 13.03 -19.90 -8.56
N ASP A 205 12.84 -19.11 -7.50
CA ASP A 205 12.61 -19.59 -6.15
C ASP A 205 11.32 -18.99 -5.58
N TYR A 206 10.59 -19.78 -4.79
CA TYR A 206 9.48 -19.28 -3.98
C TYR A 206 9.88 -19.31 -2.51
N ARG A 207 10.21 -18.13 -1.96
CA ARG A 207 10.63 -17.98 -0.56
C ARG A 207 9.57 -17.21 0.22
N SER A 208 9.53 -17.39 1.53
CA SER A 208 8.69 -16.56 2.40
C SER A 208 9.21 -15.11 2.37
N SER A 209 8.41 -14.18 1.86
CA SER A 209 8.68 -12.75 2.00
C SER A 209 8.62 -12.38 3.49
N THR A 210 9.78 -12.07 4.09
CA THR A 210 9.90 -11.66 5.50
C THR A 210 9.69 -10.15 5.65
#